data_AF-A0A1G2FP96-F1
#
_entry.id   AF-A0A1G2FP96-F1
#
_cell.length_a   1.000
_cell.length_b   1.000
_cell.length_c   1.000
_cell.angle_alpha   90.00
_cell.angle_beta   90.00
_cell.angle_gamma   90.00
#
_symmetry.space_group_name_H-M   'P 1'
#
loop_
_entity.id
_entity.type
_entity.pdbx_description
1 polymer ?
#
loop_
_entity_poly.entity_id
_entity_poly.type
_entity_poly.pdbx_seq_one_letter_code
_entity_poly.pdbx_strand_id
1 'polypeptide(L)'
;MLNSKLQFGTKQNGFTLVLALFIMIIILTASFFVSELMLGELIIFNILQESQRAFYAVDTGVECALYWDIQQEVFPASDIDPDPASPLNCNSVDITASSAWGLQKTPTAATTSFSLLFSDNSCAFLNVGRHDGETLITAVGRNRGDASCNPTGPRVVERGIRIEY
;
A
#
# COMPACT_ATOMS: atom_id res chain seq x y z
N MET A 1 -5.13 72.66 -14.16
CA MET A 1 -6.41 72.86 -13.45
C MET A 1 -7.29 71.65 -13.69
N LEU A 2 -7.45 70.75 -12.71
CA LEU A 2 -8.59 69.84 -12.66
C LEU A 2 -8.74 69.37 -11.21
N ASN A 3 -9.64 70.04 -10.50
CA ASN A 3 -9.95 69.83 -9.09
C ASN A 3 -11.29 69.10 -9.04
N SER A 4 -11.29 67.76 -9.06
CA SER A 4 -12.53 66.98 -8.95
C SER A 4 -12.89 66.80 -7.47
N LYS A 5 -13.81 67.62 -6.97
CA LYS A 5 -14.42 67.43 -5.66
C LYS A 5 -15.30 66.17 -5.69
N LEU A 6 -14.89 65.11 -5.00
CA LEU A 6 -15.77 64.01 -4.64
C LEU A 6 -16.78 64.52 -3.60
N GLN A 7 -18.06 64.59 -3.97
CA GLN A 7 -19.15 64.85 -3.05
C GLN A 7 -19.77 63.52 -2.61
N PHE A 8 -19.61 63.15 -1.34
CA PHE A 8 -20.33 62.05 -0.72
C PHE A 8 -21.71 62.54 -0.26
N GLY A 9 -22.76 62.14 -0.98
CA GLY A 9 -24.14 62.42 -0.60
C GLY A 9 -24.57 61.63 0.64
N THR A 10 -25.12 62.31 1.64
CA THR A 10 -25.63 61.72 2.87
C THR A 10 -26.93 60.96 2.61
N LYS A 11 -26.84 59.64 2.41
CA LYS A 11 -27.98 58.70 2.49
C LYS A 11 -27.69 57.68 3.59
N GLN A 12 -28.71 57.34 4.38
CA GLN A 12 -28.71 56.39 5.50
C GLN A 12 -28.42 54.91 5.09
N ASN A 13 -27.68 54.69 3.99
CA ASN A 13 -27.42 53.39 3.38
C ASN A 13 -25.98 52.88 3.64
N GLY A 14 -25.23 53.51 4.54
CA GLY A 14 -23.85 53.13 4.85
C GLY A 14 -23.72 51.75 5.53
N PHE A 15 -24.73 51.35 6.31
CA PHE A 15 -24.73 50.07 7.03
C PHE A 15 -24.84 48.86 6.09
N THR A 16 -25.57 48.99 4.99
CA THR A 16 -25.76 47.91 4.00
C THR A 16 -24.45 47.48 3.35
N LEU A 17 -23.54 48.41 3.10
CA LEU A 17 -22.23 48.11 2.50
C LEU A 17 -21.33 47.31 3.46
N VAL A 18 -21.32 47.68 4.74
CA VAL A 18 -20.58 46.95 5.77
C VAL A 18 -21.16 45.55 5.98
N LEU A 19 -22.49 45.41 6.02
CA LEU A 19 -23.16 44.11 6.13
C LEU A 19 -22.86 43.21 4.93
N ALA A 20 -22.89 43.74 3.70
CA ALA A 20 -22.54 42.98 2.51
C ALA A 20 -21.08 42.50 2.53
N LEU A 21 -20.14 43.34 3.00
CA LEU A 21 -18.75 42.94 3.18
C LEU A 21 -18.58 41.82 4.19
N PHE A 22 -19.28 41.86 5.34
CA PHE A 22 -19.25 40.77 6.31
C PHE A 22 -19.75 39.45 5.73
N ILE A 23 -20.87 39.47 5.00
CA ILE A 23 -21.42 38.28 4.35
C ILE A 23 -20.43 37.73 3.32
N MET A 24 -19.80 38.60 2.51
CA MET A 24 -18.78 38.19 1.54
C MET A 24 -17.58 37.53 2.22
N ILE A 25 -17.09 38.08 3.34
CA ILE A 25 -15.98 37.51 4.10
C ILE A 25 -16.35 36.12 4.61
N ILE A 26 -17.55 35.93 5.18
CA ILE A 26 -18.02 34.64 5.68
C ILE A 26 -18.10 33.60 4.55
N ILE A 27 -18.62 33.97 3.38
CA ILE A 27 -18.72 33.06 2.22
C ILE A 27 -17.34 32.70 1.69
N LEU A 28 -16.43 33.69 1.61
CA LEU A 28 -15.05 33.48 1.15
C LEU A 28 -14.28 32.57 2.10
N THR A 29 -14.40 32.75 3.42
CA THR A 29 -13.71 31.91 4.41
C THR A 29 -14.23 30.48 4.39
N ALA A 30 -15.55 30.29 4.26
CA ALA A 30 -16.14 28.95 4.12
C ALA A 30 -15.64 28.24 2.85
N SER A 31 -15.58 28.95 1.71
CA SER A 31 -15.10 28.39 0.44
C SER A 31 -13.61 28.05 0.49
N PHE A 32 -12.81 28.90 1.14
CA PHE A 32 -11.38 28.68 1.32
C PHE A 32 -11.13 27.45 2.21
N PHE A 33 -11.85 27.32 3.31
CA PHE A 33 -11.76 26.17 4.21
C PHE A 33 -12.07 24.84 3.50
N VAL A 34 -13.15 24.79 2.69
CA VAL A 34 -13.47 23.59 1.90
C VAL A 34 -12.36 23.27 0.89
N SER A 35 -11.75 24.29 0.28
CA SER A 35 -10.67 24.10 -0.69
C SER A 35 -9.42 23.47 -0.05
N GLU A 36 -9.05 23.91 1.16
CA GLU A 36 -7.93 23.31 1.91
C GLU A 36 -8.20 21.85 2.29
N LEU A 37 -9.43 21.53 2.71
CA LEU A 37 -9.83 20.16 3.00
C LEU A 37 -9.68 19.24 1.79
N MET A 38 -10.19 19.67 0.63
CA MET A 38 -10.10 18.90 -0.63
C MET A 38 -8.64 18.62 -1.01
N LEU A 39 -7.74 19.60 -0.84
CA LEU A 39 -6.31 19.41 -1.11
C LEU A 39 -5.68 18.37 -0.17
N GLY A 40 -6.07 18.36 1.11
CA GLY A 40 -5.64 17.34 2.07
C GLY A 40 -6.12 15.94 1.70
N GLU A 41 -7.40 15.81 1.34
CA GLU A 41 -8.01 14.54 0.94
C GLU A 41 -7.31 13.94 -0.28
N LEU A 42 -6.96 14.74 -1.29
CA LEU A 42 -6.23 14.26 -2.49
C LEU A 42 -4.90 13.59 -2.15
N ILE A 43 -4.17 14.09 -1.15
CA ILE A 43 -2.90 13.49 -0.71
C ILE A 43 -3.17 12.14 -0.05
N ILE A 44 -4.19 12.05 0.81
CA ILE A 44 -4.58 10.82 1.50
C ILE A 44 -5.07 9.77 0.49
N PHE A 45 -5.85 10.16 -0.53
CA PHE A 45 -6.32 9.26 -1.58
C PHE A 45 -5.18 8.59 -2.33
N ASN A 46 -4.11 9.33 -2.65
CA ASN A 46 -2.93 8.73 -3.29
C ASN A 46 -2.29 7.66 -2.39
N ILE A 47 -2.13 7.92 -1.09
CA ILE A 47 -1.55 6.94 -0.15
C ILE A 47 -2.45 5.71 0.00
N LEU A 48 -3.77 5.89 0.00
CA LEU A 48 -4.74 4.79 0.06
C LEU A 48 -4.65 3.90 -1.18
N GLN A 49 -4.53 4.48 -2.37
CA GLN A 49 -4.38 3.71 -3.60
C GLN A 49 -3.10 2.87 -3.59
N GLU A 50 -1.97 3.46 -3.21
CA GLU A 50 -0.70 2.73 -3.11
C GLU A 50 -0.76 1.64 -2.02
N SER A 51 -1.45 1.91 -0.91
CA SER A 51 -1.71 0.93 0.14
C SER A 51 -2.54 -0.25 -0.36
N GLN A 52 -3.56 0.01 -1.17
CA GLN A 52 -4.41 -1.03 -1.75
C GLN A 52 -3.61 -1.95 -2.68
N ARG A 53 -2.72 -1.39 -3.50
CA ARG A 53 -1.83 -2.20 -4.37
C ARG A 53 -0.89 -3.07 -3.55
N ALA A 54 -0.23 -2.50 -2.56
CA ALA A 54 0.67 -3.24 -1.66
C ALA A 54 -0.08 -4.37 -0.93
N PHE A 55 -1.30 -4.11 -0.45
CA PHE A 55 -2.10 -5.11 0.24
C PHE A 55 -2.60 -6.20 -0.69
N TYR A 56 -3.10 -5.84 -1.89
CA TYR A 56 -3.54 -6.81 -2.90
C TYR A 56 -2.42 -7.76 -3.33
N ALA A 57 -1.21 -7.22 -3.55
CA ALA A 57 -0.05 -8.02 -3.88
C ALA A 57 0.25 -9.04 -2.76
N VAL A 58 0.22 -8.60 -1.51
CA VAL A 58 0.52 -9.47 -0.37
C VAL A 58 -0.55 -10.52 -0.13
N ASP A 59 -1.83 -10.16 -0.25
CA ASP A 59 -2.96 -11.06 -0.09
C ASP A 59 -2.90 -12.19 -1.13
N THR A 60 -2.67 -11.83 -2.39
CA THR A 60 -2.49 -12.80 -3.48
C THR A 60 -1.30 -13.74 -3.24
N GLY A 61 -0.19 -13.21 -2.71
CA GLY A 61 0.96 -14.02 -2.37
C GLY A 61 0.68 -14.98 -1.23
N VAL A 62 0.01 -14.52 -0.17
CA VAL A 62 -0.34 -15.33 0.99
C VAL A 62 -1.28 -16.46 0.61
N GLU A 63 -2.30 -16.20 -0.20
CA GLU A 63 -3.21 -17.24 -0.70
C GLU A 63 -2.45 -18.29 -1.54
N CYS A 64 -1.46 -17.86 -2.33
CA CYS A 64 -0.56 -18.78 -3.03
C CYS A 64 0.24 -19.65 -2.05
N ALA A 65 0.89 -19.05 -1.05
CA ALA A 65 1.64 -19.78 -0.04
C ALA A 65 0.75 -20.78 0.69
N LEU A 66 -0.41 -20.33 1.17
CA LEU A 66 -1.36 -21.14 1.93
C LEU A 66 -1.90 -22.31 1.11
N TYR A 67 -2.19 -22.09 -0.18
CA TYR A 67 -2.61 -23.17 -1.08
C TYR A 67 -1.56 -24.28 -1.18
N TRP A 68 -0.31 -23.92 -1.47
CA TRP A 68 0.78 -24.88 -1.62
C TRP A 68 1.17 -25.55 -0.30
N ASP A 69 1.01 -24.85 0.81
CA ASP A 69 1.31 -25.34 2.15
C ASP A 69 0.21 -26.31 2.66
N ILE A 70 -1.07 -25.92 2.62
CA ILE A 70 -2.17 -26.72 3.17
C ILE A 70 -2.66 -27.81 2.22
N GLN A 71 -2.79 -27.51 0.91
CA GLN A 71 -3.40 -28.46 -0.02
C GLN A 71 -2.39 -29.43 -0.62
N GLN A 72 -1.13 -29.04 -0.71
CA GLN A 72 -0.09 -29.80 -1.40
C GLN A 72 1.08 -30.19 -0.48
N GLU A 73 1.17 -29.61 0.74
CA GLU A 73 2.20 -29.90 1.74
C GLU A 73 3.62 -29.86 1.17
N VAL A 74 3.88 -28.91 0.25
CA VAL A 74 5.15 -28.87 -0.51
C VAL A 74 6.29 -28.21 0.24
N PHE A 75 6.00 -27.41 1.27
CA PHE A 75 7.04 -26.72 2.02
C PHE A 75 7.58 -27.63 3.13
N PRO A 76 8.91 -27.80 3.21
CA PRO A 76 9.53 -28.70 4.18
C PRO A 76 9.37 -28.19 5.62
N ALA A 77 9.43 -29.11 6.59
CA ALA A 77 9.45 -28.80 8.02
C ALA A 77 10.86 -28.87 8.62
N SER A 78 11.74 -29.66 8.01
CA SER A 78 13.06 -30.05 8.51
C SER A 78 14.03 -30.36 7.36
N ASP A 79 15.29 -30.64 7.69
CA ASP A 79 16.33 -31.00 6.72
C ASP A 79 16.15 -32.39 6.07
N ILE A 80 15.32 -33.26 6.66
CA ILE A 80 14.98 -34.59 6.14
C ILE A 80 13.91 -34.50 5.05
N ASP A 81 13.09 -33.45 5.06
CA ASP A 81 11.99 -33.29 4.12
C ASP A 81 12.49 -32.95 2.71
N PRO A 82 11.80 -33.44 1.66
CA PRO A 82 12.17 -33.17 0.27
C PRO A 82 12.05 -31.67 -0.05
N ASP A 83 12.89 -31.22 -0.97
CA ASP A 83 12.81 -29.85 -1.47
C ASP A 83 11.58 -29.67 -2.36
N PRO A 84 10.94 -28.48 -2.37
CA PRO A 84 9.80 -28.21 -3.24
C PRO A 84 10.15 -28.40 -4.72
N ALA A 85 9.40 -29.24 -5.41
CA ALA A 85 9.66 -29.59 -6.80
C ALA A 85 8.84 -28.73 -7.79
N SER A 86 9.52 -28.07 -8.73
CA SER A 86 8.88 -27.32 -9.82
C SER A 86 7.90 -28.18 -10.64
N PRO A 87 6.76 -27.61 -11.12
CA PRO A 87 6.38 -26.20 -11.03
C PRO A 87 5.42 -25.89 -9.86
N LEU A 88 5.75 -24.87 -9.05
CA LEU A 88 4.84 -24.30 -8.06
C LEU A 88 4.31 -22.97 -8.61
N ASN A 89 3.25 -23.06 -9.41
CA ASN A 89 2.74 -21.90 -10.13
C ASN A 89 1.88 -20.99 -9.24
N CYS A 90 2.26 -19.71 -9.17
CA CYS A 90 1.49 -18.63 -8.59
C CYS A 90 1.52 -17.42 -9.51
N ASN A 91 0.36 -16.84 -9.82
CA ASN A 91 0.25 -15.76 -10.80
C ASN A 91 0.91 -16.12 -12.15
N SER A 92 0.75 -17.38 -12.59
CA SER A 92 1.37 -17.93 -13.81
C SER A 92 2.91 -17.90 -13.83
N VAL A 93 3.55 -17.74 -12.68
CA VAL A 93 5.00 -17.80 -12.48
C VAL A 93 5.33 -18.96 -11.56
N ASP A 94 6.35 -19.74 -11.88
CA ASP A 94 6.88 -20.76 -10.99
C ASP A 94 7.71 -20.11 -9.88
N ILE A 95 7.26 -20.21 -8.63
CA ILE A 95 7.91 -19.55 -7.49
C ILE A 95 9.30 -20.14 -7.20
N THR A 96 9.55 -21.40 -7.58
CA THR A 96 10.87 -22.04 -7.43
C THR A 96 11.95 -21.39 -8.32
N ALA A 97 11.52 -20.67 -9.37
CA ALA A 97 12.38 -19.89 -10.25
C ALA A 97 12.40 -18.38 -9.89
N SER A 98 11.78 -17.98 -8.76
CA SER A 98 11.77 -16.59 -8.34
C SER A 98 13.18 -16.10 -7.97
N SER A 99 13.47 -14.81 -8.22
CA SER A 99 14.78 -14.23 -7.91
C SER A 99 15.02 -14.04 -6.42
N ALA A 100 13.98 -14.18 -5.59
CA ALA A 100 14.09 -14.23 -4.14
C ALA A 100 13.88 -15.63 -3.57
N TRP A 101 13.97 -16.67 -4.41
CA TRP A 101 13.88 -18.05 -3.94
C TRP A 101 14.99 -18.34 -2.94
N GLY A 102 14.61 -18.81 -1.76
CA GLY A 102 15.51 -19.24 -0.72
C GLY A 102 14.91 -20.41 0.02
N LEU A 103 15.70 -21.44 0.26
CA LEU A 103 15.32 -22.56 1.10
C LEU A 103 16.40 -22.76 2.15
N GLN A 104 16.04 -22.67 3.43
CA GLN A 104 16.93 -22.91 4.55
C GLN A 104 16.31 -24.01 5.41
N LYS A 105 17.08 -25.07 5.67
CA LYS A 105 16.62 -26.22 6.46
C LYS A 105 17.59 -26.51 7.60
N THR A 106 17.02 -26.93 8.70
CA THR A 106 17.68 -27.40 9.92
C THR A 106 16.95 -28.64 10.41
N PRO A 107 17.51 -29.42 11.35
CA PRO A 107 16.83 -30.62 11.86
C PRO A 107 15.45 -30.39 12.49
N THR A 108 15.15 -29.16 12.94
CA THR A 108 13.91 -28.84 13.67
C THR A 108 13.08 -27.73 13.03
N ALA A 109 13.56 -27.16 11.92
CA ALA A 109 12.92 -26.03 11.27
C ALA A 109 13.33 -25.90 9.80
N ALA A 110 12.44 -25.37 8.99
CA ALA A 110 12.73 -24.98 7.63
C ALA A 110 12.00 -23.69 7.26
N THR A 111 12.64 -22.87 6.43
CA THR A 111 12.08 -21.61 5.92
C THR A 111 12.24 -21.57 4.41
N THR A 112 11.13 -21.39 3.71
CA THR A 112 11.09 -21.14 2.27
C THR A 112 10.72 -19.69 2.01
N SER A 113 11.53 -18.98 1.25
CA SER A 113 11.33 -17.60 0.85
C SER A 113 11.13 -17.51 -0.66
N PHE A 114 10.24 -16.64 -1.11
CA PHE A 114 10.04 -16.37 -2.54
C PHE A 114 9.39 -15.00 -2.75
N SER A 115 9.44 -14.53 -4.00
CA SER A 115 8.79 -13.28 -4.41
C SER A 115 7.83 -13.48 -5.56
N LEU A 116 6.78 -12.66 -5.59
CA LEU A 116 5.88 -12.49 -6.72
C LEU A 116 5.97 -11.06 -7.21
N LEU A 117 6.15 -10.88 -8.52
CA LEU A 117 6.11 -9.59 -9.20
C LEU A 117 4.85 -9.53 -10.06
N PHE A 118 4.10 -8.44 -9.93
CA PHE A 118 2.88 -8.21 -10.70
C PHE A 118 3.14 -7.25 -11.87
N SER A 119 2.21 -7.26 -12.83
CA SER A 119 2.32 -6.47 -14.06
C SER A 119 2.35 -4.94 -13.83
N ASP A 120 1.85 -4.47 -12.68
CA ASP A 120 1.86 -3.07 -12.27
C ASP A 120 3.12 -2.67 -11.47
N ASN A 121 4.11 -3.58 -11.37
CA ASN A 121 5.32 -3.50 -10.56
C ASN A 121 5.08 -3.56 -9.04
N SER A 122 3.85 -3.78 -8.57
CA SER A 122 3.65 -4.20 -7.19
C SER A 122 4.27 -5.58 -7.00
N CYS A 123 4.64 -5.90 -5.77
CA CYS A 123 5.29 -7.16 -5.48
C CYS A 123 4.94 -7.66 -4.09
N ALA A 124 5.10 -8.95 -3.87
CA ALA A 124 5.01 -9.57 -2.55
C ALA A 124 6.26 -10.42 -2.30
N PHE A 125 6.82 -10.30 -1.11
CA PHE A 125 7.87 -11.15 -0.58
C PHE A 125 7.30 -12.00 0.54
N LEU A 126 7.56 -13.30 0.50
CA LEU A 126 6.98 -14.28 1.42
C LEU A 126 8.07 -15.08 2.09
N ASN A 127 7.83 -15.44 3.35
CA ASN A 127 8.55 -16.48 4.06
C ASN A 127 7.53 -17.45 4.67
N VAL A 128 7.63 -18.72 4.30
CA VAL A 128 6.93 -19.84 4.90
C VAL A 128 7.92 -20.53 5.82
N GLY A 129 7.80 -20.27 7.11
CA GLY A 129 8.62 -20.89 8.15
C GLY A 129 7.86 -22.00 8.86
N ARG A 130 8.55 -23.07 9.21
CA ARG A 130 8.03 -24.14 10.04
C ARG A 130 9.01 -24.41 11.17
N HIS A 131 8.51 -24.47 12.39
CA HIS A 131 9.32 -24.70 13.59
C HIS A 131 8.49 -25.43 14.64
N ASP A 132 8.98 -26.55 15.17
CA ASP A 132 8.32 -27.33 16.23
C ASP A 132 6.85 -27.71 15.94
N GLY A 133 6.52 -27.95 14.67
CA GLY A 133 5.18 -28.32 14.22
C GLY A 133 4.26 -27.14 13.90
N GLU A 134 4.62 -25.92 14.30
CA GLU A 134 3.91 -24.69 13.96
C GLU A 134 4.36 -24.13 12.61
N THR A 135 3.41 -23.59 11.86
CA THR A 135 3.65 -22.93 10.58
C THR A 135 3.46 -21.44 10.72
N LEU A 136 4.42 -20.67 10.26
CA LEU A 136 4.41 -19.22 10.24
C LEU A 136 4.60 -18.74 8.81
N ILE A 137 3.54 -18.20 8.22
CA ILE A 137 3.61 -17.49 6.94
C ILE A 137 3.70 -16.00 7.24
N THR A 138 4.80 -15.38 6.82
CA THR A 138 4.94 -13.92 6.83
C THR A 138 5.05 -13.42 5.40
N ALA A 139 4.33 -12.36 5.09
CA ALA A 139 4.38 -11.76 3.78
C ALA A 139 4.40 -10.24 3.88
N VAL A 140 5.20 -9.61 3.01
CA VAL A 140 5.33 -8.16 2.88
C VAL A 140 5.12 -7.77 1.43
N GLY A 141 4.12 -6.96 1.20
CA GLY A 141 3.69 -6.48 -0.11
C GLY A 141 4.07 -5.03 -0.27
N ARG A 142 4.47 -4.66 -1.48
CA ARG A 142 4.89 -3.32 -1.83
C ARG A 142 4.13 -2.85 -3.05
N ASN A 143 3.78 -1.57 -3.07
CA ASN A 143 3.19 -0.93 -4.24
C ASN A 143 4.17 -0.90 -5.43
N ARG A 144 5.48 -0.97 -5.16
CA ARG A 144 6.52 -1.01 -6.17
C ARG A 144 7.75 -1.75 -5.66
N GLY A 145 8.28 -2.67 -6.47
CA GLY A 145 9.56 -3.32 -6.21
C GLY A 145 10.25 -3.89 -7.45
N ASP A 146 11.40 -4.52 -7.25
CA ASP A 146 12.08 -5.31 -8.27
C ASP A 146 11.60 -6.78 -8.27
N ALA A 147 12.26 -7.65 -9.06
CA ALA A 147 11.91 -9.06 -9.13
C ALA A 147 12.04 -9.80 -7.78
N SER A 148 12.96 -9.38 -6.92
CA SER A 148 13.12 -9.91 -5.55
C SER A 148 12.26 -9.17 -4.53
N CYS A 149 11.36 -8.32 -5.01
CA CYS A 149 10.52 -7.43 -4.24
C CYS A 149 11.28 -6.46 -3.32
N ASN A 150 12.50 -6.05 -3.67
CA ASN A 150 13.17 -4.95 -2.99
C ASN A 150 12.49 -3.62 -3.35
N PRO A 151 12.40 -2.66 -2.41
CA PRO A 151 11.79 -1.36 -2.66
C PRO A 151 12.55 -0.60 -3.75
N THR A 152 11.85 -0.13 -4.79
CA THR A 152 12.45 0.66 -5.88
C THR A 152 11.96 2.11 -5.88
N GLY A 153 12.84 3.02 -5.46
CA GLY A 153 12.62 4.46 -5.48
C GLY A 153 11.94 5.05 -4.23
N PRO A 154 11.70 6.37 -4.20
CA PRO A 154 11.01 7.03 -3.09
C PRO A 154 9.50 6.73 -3.11
N ARG A 155 8.84 6.76 -1.95
CA ARG A 155 7.39 6.53 -1.75
C ARG A 155 6.93 5.08 -1.94
N VAL A 156 7.74 4.12 -1.50
CA VAL A 156 7.27 2.74 -1.35
C VAL A 156 6.36 2.67 -0.13
N VAL A 157 5.19 2.08 -0.34
CA VAL A 157 4.22 1.72 0.70
C VAL A 157 4.30 0.22 0.91
N GLU A 158 4.42 -0.18 2.17
CA GLU A 158 4.49 -1.59 2.56
C GLU A 158 3.24 -1.99 3.35
N ARG A 159 2.74 -3.19 3.10
CA ARG A 159 1.66 -3.84 3.85
C ARG A 159 2.05 -5.28 4.14
N GLY A 160 1.78 -5.76 5.35
CA GLY A 160 2.19 -7.11 5.75
C GLY A 160 1.02 -7.94 6.25
N ILE A 161 1.11 -9.25 6.05
CA ILE A 161 0.21 -10.25 6.59
C ILE A 161 1.06 -11.31 7.30
N ARG A 162 0.55 -11.80 8.44
CA ARG A 162 1.16 -12.87 9.23
C ARG A 162 0.07 -13.88 9.57
N ILE A 163 0.31 -15.14 9.26
CA ILE A 163 -0.58 -16.27 9.56
C ILE A 163 0.21 -17.31 10.36
N GLU A 164 -0.40 -17.80 11.42
CA GLU A 164 0.14 -18.83 12.30
C GLU A 164 -0.89 -19.95 12.45
N TYR A 165 -0.48 -21.20 12.26
CA TYR A 165 -1.33 -22.37 12.43
C TYR A 165 -0.55 -23.67 12.64
#